data_AF-A0A2H6ISW7-F1
#
_entry.id   AF-A0A2H6ISW7-F1
#
_cell.length_a   1.000
_cell.length_b   1.000
_cell.length_c   1.000
_cell.angle_alpha   90.00
_cell.angle_beta   90.00
_cell.angle_gamma   90.00
#
_symmetry.space_group_name_H-M   'P 1'
#
loop_
_entity.id
_entity.type
_entity.pdbx_description
1 polymer ?
#
loop_
_entity_poly.entity_id
_entity_poly.type
_entity_poly.pdbx_seq_one_letter_code
_entity_poly.pdbx_strand_id
1 'polypeptide(L)' 'MKKQILYFALICTVPAILYILSLEKVIPTPVDETHIGITEEVQCFDCHGAGEDYARNKEHPPKDQCFKCH' A
#
# COMPACT_ATOMS: atom_id res chain seq x y z
N MET A 1 -18.46 -2.62 -34.72
CA MET A 1 -18.40 -3.80 -33.84
C MET A 1 -17.01 -4.15 -33.33
N LYS A 2 -16.01 -4.49 -34.17
CA LYS A 2 -14.65 -4.88 -33.68
C LYS A 2 -14.01 -3.85 -32.73
N LYS A 3 -14.09 -2.55 -33.06
CA LYS A 3 -13.61 -1.46 -32.19
C LYS A 3 -14.39 -1.36 -30.87
N GLN A 4 -15.71 -1.58 -30.89
CA GLN A 4 -16.55 -1.53 -29.69
C GLN A 4 -16.23 -2.68 -28.73
N ILE A 5 -15.97 -3.88 -29.27
CA ILE A 5 -15.52 -5.05 -28.50
C ILE A 5 -14.16 -4.77 -27.86
N LEU A 6 -13.23 -4.17 -28.60
CA LEU A 6 -11.91 -3.78 -28.06
C LEU A 6 -12.03 -2.77 -26.92
N TYR A 7 -12.85 -1.72 -27.07
CA TYR A 7 -13.07 -0.73 -26.01
C TYR A 7 -13.72 -1.35 -24.78
N PHE A 8 -14.73 -2.20 -24.98
CA PHE A 8 -15.39 -2.91 -23.89
C PHE A 8 -14.40 -3.80 -23.14
N ALA A 9 -13.56 -4.55 -23.86
CA ALA A 9 -12.51 -5.36 -23.25
C ALA A 9 -11.55 -4.51 -22.41
N LEU A 10 -11.07 -3.37 -22.93
CA LEU A 10 -10.18 -2.48 -22.18
C LEU A 10 -10.84 -1.95 -20.90
N ILE A 11 -12.10 -1.50 -21.00
CA ILE A 11 -12.88 -0.96 -19.88
C ILE A 11 -13.12 -2.02 -18.80
N CYS A 12 -13.25 -3.29 -19.15
CA CYS A 12 -13.40 -4.36 -18.16
C CYS A 12 -12.05 -4.83 -17.60
N THR A 13 -11.05 -4.99 -18.46
CA THR A 13 -9.75 -5.58 -18.08
C THR A 13 -8.96 -4.68 -17.16
N VAL A 14 -8.91 -3.37 -17.42
CA VAL A 14 -8.12 -2.44 -16.60
C VAL A 14 -8.61 -2.40 -15.14
N PRO A 15 -9.91 -2.17 -14.84
CA PRO A 15 -10.42 -2.20 -13.47
C PRO A 15 -10.30 -3.58 -12.83
N ALA A 16 -10.47 -4.66 -13.58
CA ALA A 16 -10.30 -6.01 -13.05
C ALA A 16 -8.87 -6.26 -12.57
N ILE A 17 -7.87 -5.86 -13.36
CA ILE A 17 -6.45 -5.96 -12.97
C ILE A 17 -6.18 -5.09 -11.73
N LEU A 18 -6.64 -3.83 -11.74
CA LEU A 18 -6.45 -2.92 -10.59
C LEU A 18 -7.10 -3.47 -9.32
N TYR A 19 -8.30 -4.06 -9.43
CA TYR A 19 -8.98 -4.70 -8.31
C TYR A 19 -8.16 -5.88 -7.76
N ILE A 20 -7.65 -6.76 -8.62
CA ILE A 20 -6.81 -7.89 -8.20
C ILE A 20 -5.56 -7.40 -7.46
N LEU A 21 -4.89 -6.37 -7.98
CA LEU A 21 -3.72 -5.78 -7.31
C LEU A 21 -4.08 -5.15 -5.96
N SER A 22 -5.28 -4.59 -5.83
CA SER A 22 -5.74 -4.01 -4.55
C SER A 22 -6.05 -5.04 -3.46
N LEU A 23 -6.16 -6.34 -3.79
CA LEU A 23 -6.40 -7.41 -2.81
C LEU A 23 -5.12 -7.82 -2.06
N GLU A 24 -3.97 -7.26 -2.40
CA GLU A 24 -2.71 -7.55 -1.73
C GLU A 24 -2.82 -7.22 -0.23
N LYS A 25 -2.56 -8.22 0.62
CA LYS A 25 -2.72 -8.09 2.06
C LYS A 25 -1.52 -7.37 2.66
N VAL A 26 -1.81 -6.21 3.25
CA VAL A 26 -0.88 -5.44 4.07
C VAL A 26 -0.90 -5.93 5.51
N ILE A 27 0.24 -5.81 6.18
CA ILE A 27 0.42 -6.24 7.57
C ILE A 27 -0.17 -5.14 8.46
N PRO A 28 -1.17 -5.41 9.32
CA PRO A 28 -1.74 -4.37 10.16
C PRO A 28 -0.71 -3.87 11.19
N THR A 29 -0.83 -2.61 11.58
CA THR A 29 -0.04 -2.03 12.66
C THR A 29 -0.27 -2.80 13.97
N PRO A 30 0.78 -3.25 14.68
CA PRO A 30 0.64 -3.95 15.94
C PRO A 30 -0.12 -3.14 16.99
N VAL A 31 -0.89 -3.83 17.84
CA VAL A 31 -1.58 -3.20 18.97
C VAL A 31 -0.73 -3.38 20.24
N ASP A 32 0.40 -2.69 20.28
CA ASP A 32 1.35 -2.72 21.40
C ASP A 32 1.71 -1.31 21.89
N GLU A 33 2.41 -1.22 23.03
CA GLU A 33 2.77 0.06 23.66
C GLU A 33 3.64 0.96 22.77
N THR A 34 4.35 0.41 21.78
CA THR A 34 5.21 1.17 20.87
C THR A 34 4.41 1.84 19.77
N HIS A 35 3.33 1.20 19.32
CA HIS A 35 2.52 1.67 18.18
C HIS A 35 1.23 2.38 18.61
N ILE A 36 0.73 2.12 19.81
CA ILE A 36 -0.48 2.74 20.34
C ILE A 36 -0.28 4.25 20.49
N GLY A 37 -1.24 5.02 19.97
CA GLY A 37 -1.28 6.48 20.12
C GLY A 37 -0.42 7.26 19.11
N ILE A 38 0.29 6.58 18.20
CA ILE A 38 0.92 7.22 17.05
C ILE A 38 -0.18 7.76 16.14
N THR A 39 -0.06 9.04 15.76
CA THR A 39 -1.04 9.73 14.90
C THR A 39 -0.40 10.42 13.71
N GLU A 40 0.92 10.55 13.70
CA GLU A 40 1.67 11.21 12.62
C GLU A 40 2.62 10.22 11.95
N GLU A 41 2.61 10.17 10.62
CA GLU A 41 3.42 9.22 9.82
C GLU A 41 4.92 9.42 10.04
N VAL A 42 5.34 10.66 10.35
CA VAL A 42 6.75 10.97 10.63
C VAL A 42 7.33 10.18 11.81
N GLN A 43 6.50 9.87 12.80
CA GLN A 43 6.91 9.10 13.99
C GLN A 43 7.24 7.64 13.63
N CYS A 44 6.63 7.11 12.57
CA CYS A 44 6.96 5.76 12.08
C CYS A 44 8.40 5.70 11.55
N PHE A 45 8.93 6.80 11.03
CA PHE A 45 10.26 6.83 10.42
C PHE A 45 11.41 6.84 11.41
N ASP A 46 11.14 7.05 12.71
CA ASP A 46 12.15 6.93 13.76
C ASP A 46 12.68 5.49 13.87
N CYS A 47 11.88 4.48 13.49
CA CYS A 47 12.29 3.07 13.47
C CYS A 47 12.21 2.44 12.06
N HIS A 48 11.28 2.90 11.21
CA HIS A 48 11.07 2.38 9.85
C HIS A 48 11.69 3.26 8.75
N GLY A 49 12.47 4.28 9.14
CA GLY A 49 13.21 5.17 8.26
C GLY A 49 14.36 4.47 7.53
N ALA A 50 14.95 5.17 6.55
CA ALA A 50 16.08 4.62 5.81
C ALA A 50 17.33 4.58 6.71
N GLY A 51 17.89 3.39 6.92
CA GLY A 51 19.08 3.20 7.75
C GLY A 51 18.79 2.81 9.21
N GLU A 52 17.51 2.77 9.59
CA GLU A 52 17.08 2.33 10.92
C GLU A 52 17.04 0.80 11.04
N ASP A 53 17.04 0.31 12.28
CA ASP A 53 17.07 -1.12 12.59
C ASP A 53 15.86 -1.90 12.03
N TYR A 54 14.72 -1.22 11.89
CA TYR A 54 13.49 -1.78 11.32
C TYR A 54 13.09 -1.09 10.01
N ALA A 55 14.07 -0.58 9.25
CA ALA A 55 13.83 0.08 7.97
C ALA A 55 12.87 -0.71 7.07
N ARG A 56 12.01 0.03 6.37
CA ARG A 56 11.10 -0.53 5.36
C ARG A 56 11.86 -1.42 4.37
N ASN A 57 11.24 -2.53 3.99
CA ASN A 57 11.82 -3.43 3.00
C ASN A 57 11.97 -2.75 1.62
N LYS A 58 12.75 -3.34 0.73
CA LYS A 58 13.02 -2.78 -0.61
C LYS A 58 11.80 -2.78 -1.54
N GLU A 59 10.76 -3.54 -1.18
CA GLU A 59 9.52 -3.69 -1.93
C GLU A 59 8.45 -2.70 -1.46
N HIS A 60 8.71 -1.96 -0.38
CA HIS A 60 7.76 -0.99 0.15
C HIS A 60 7.48 0.08 -0.92
N PRO A 61 6.20 0.36 -1.22
CA PRO A 61 5.84 1.39 -2.19
C PRO A 61 6.50 2.74 -1.86
N PRO A 62 6.79 3.59 -2.87
CA PRO A 62 7.40 4.90 -2.65
C PRO A 62 6.40 5.94 -2.09
N LYS A 63 5.37 5.47 -1.37
CA LYS A 63 4.34 6.29 -0.74
C LYS A 63 4.51 6.19 0.77
N ASP A 64 4.52 7.34 1.41
CA ASP A 64 4.69 7.46 2.85
C ASP A 64 3.34 7.46 3.60
N GLN A 65 2.29 6.93 2.98
CA GLN A 65 0.92 6.93 3.51
C GLN A 65 0.65 5.73 4.43
N CYS A 66 1.40 5.63 5.54
CA CYS A 66 1.44 4.46 6.42
C CYS A 66 0.03 4.00 6.84
N PHE A 67 -0.79 4.89 7.41
CA PHE A 67 -2.11 4.56 7.97
C PHE A 67 -3.20 4.28 6.91
N LYS A 68 -2.91 4.48 5.63
CA LYS A 68 -3.84 4.08 4.55
C LYS A 68 -3.73 2.59 4.21
N CYS A 69 -2.62 1.97 4.62
CA CYS A 69 -2.25 0.62 4.26
C CYS A 69 -2.08 -0.27 5.50
N HIS A 70 -1.44 0.23 6.54
CA HIS A 70 -1.10 -0.47 7.79
C HIS A 70 -1.95 0.05 8.96
#